data_AF-A0A7W3TCL9-F1
#
_entry.id   AF-A0A7W3TCL9-F1
#
_cell.length_a   1.000
_cell.length_b   1.000
_cell.length_c   1.000
_cell.angle_alpha   90.00
_cell.angle_beta   90.00
_cell.angle_gamma   90.00
#
_symmetry.space_group_name_H-M   'P 1'
#
loop_
_entity.id
_entity.type
_entity.pdbx_description
1 polymer ?
#
loop_
_entity_poly.entity_id
_entity_poly.type
_entity_poly.pdbx_seq_one_letter_code
_entity_poly.pdbx_strand_id
1 'polypeptide(L)'
;WWEGRLGELEELTGHPVRWRYTRPGESGGLPPADAMLVAPLTTTSACRWAAGITDTLSLGLPAEGVHLGVPVVTMPFWSTALGAQPAVPRAVACLREQGVRVLLGGPDGYEPHPPRTGDAATFPWERALAALS
;
A
#
# COMPACT_ATOMS: atom_id res chain seq x y z
N TRP A 1 -18.43 -1.19 -10.38
CA TRP A 1 -17.83 -2.48 -9.95
C TRP A 1 -17.40 -2.52 -8.49
N TRP A 2 -17.38 -1.40 -7.71
CA TRP A 2 -17.13 -1.44 -6.25
C TRP A 2 -18.24 -0.80 -5.38
N GLU A 3 -19.16 -0.04 -5.98
CA GLU A 3 -20.16 0.76 -5.25
C GLU A 3 -21.01 -0.05 -4.26
N GLY A 4 -21.39 -1.29 -4.61
CA GLY A 4 -22.14 -2.16 -3.69
C GLY A 4 -21.32 -2.70 -2.51
N ARG A 5 -19.99 -2.79 -2.64
CA ARG A 5 -19.09 -3.32 -1.60
C ARG A 5 -18.50 -2.24 -0.69
N LEU A 6 -18.67 -0.97 -1.05
CA LEU A 6 -18.25 0.14 -0.18
C LEU A 6 -19.01 0.10 1.14
N GLY A 7 -20.34 -0.12 1.10
CA GLY A 7 -21.16 -0.24 2.30
C GLY A 7 -20.72 -1.37 3.23
N GLU A 8 -20.40 -2.55 2.69
CA GLU A 8 -19.87 -3.67 3.49
C GLU A 8 -18.57 -3.31 4.22
N LEU A 9 -17.67 -2.58 3.54
CA LEU A 9 -16.41 -2.15 4.13
C LEU A 9 -16.61 -1.03 5.16
N GLU A 10 -17.56 -0.13 4.94
CA GLU A 10 -17.94 0.90 5.91
C GLU A 10 -18.54 0.28 7.18
N GLU A 11 -19.40 -0.73 7.03
CA GLU A 11 -19.96 -1.49 8.16
C GLU A 11 -18.87 -2.24 8.93
N LEU A 12 -17.95 -2.91 8.23
CA LEU A 12 -16.85 -3.66 8.86
C LEU A 12 -15.85 -2.77 9.60
N THR A 13 -15.60 -1.56 9.10
CA THR A 13 -14.60 -0.65 9.68
C THR A 13 -15.20 0.41 10.61
N GLY A 14 -16.51 0.63 10.56
CA GLY A 14 -17.17 1.74 11.26
C GLY A 14 -16.83 3.13 10.72
N HIS A 15 -16.18 3.20 9.55
CA HIS A 15 -15.63 4.43 8.98
C HIS A 15 -15.92 4.54 7.48
N PRO A 16 -16.07 5.76 6.93
CA PRO A 16 -16.33 5.94 5.49
C PRO A 16 -15.14 5.45 4.66
N VAL A 17 -15.43 4.72 3.57
CA VAL A 17 -14.38 4.20 2.69
C VAL A 17 -13.98 5.26 1.68
N ARG A 18 -12.74 5.73 1.79
CA ARG A 18 -12.21 6.74 0.88
C ARG A 18 -11.50 6.09 -0.32
N TRP A 19 -11.94 6.47 -1.52
CA TRP A 19 -11.33 6.01 -2.78
C TRP A 19 -10.95 7.17 -3.72
N ARG A 20 -11.40 8.40 -3.42
CA ARG A 20 -11.08 9.62 -4.16
C ARG A 20 -10.74 10.76 -3.20
N TYR A 21 -9.99 11.74 -3.69
CA TYR A 21 -9.78 12.98 -2.96
C TYR A 21 -11.11 13.66 -2.62
N THR A 22 -11.16 14.26 -1.43
CA THR A 22 -12.28 15.07 -0.99
C THR A 22 -12.41 16.29 -1.89
N ARG A 23 -13.65 16.60 -2.28
CA ARG A 23 -13.93 17.84 -3.01
C ARG A 23 -14.00 19.01 -2.02
N PRO A 24 -13.82 20.26 -2.50
CA PRO A 24 -14.07 21.43 -1.67
C PRO A 24 -15.44 21.35 -0.97
N GLY A 25 -15.47 21.48 0.35
CA GLY A 25 -16.69 21.40 1.17
C GLY A 25 -17.06 20.01 1.68
N GLU A 26 -16.37 18.94 1.26
CA GLU A 26 -16.55 17.59 1.83
C GLU A 26 -15.57 17.35 2.99
N SER A 27 -16.02 16.72 4.08
CA SER A 27 -15.12 16.28 5.16
C SER A 27 -14.42 14.97 4.77
N GLY A 28 -13.13 14.84 5.12
CA GLY A 28 -12.35 13.62 4.85
C GLY A 28 -12.87 12.40 5.63
N GLY A 29 -13.58 12.60 6.73
CA GLY A 29 -14.36 11.57 7.44
C GLY A 29 -13.58 10.50 8.21
N LEU A 30 -12.26 10.38 7.99
CA LEU A 30 -11.40 9.45 8.74
C LEU A 30 -10.70 10.16 9.92
N PRO A 31 -10.55 9.48 11.07
CA PRO A 31 -9.69 9.97 12.14
C PRO A 31 -8.21 10.00 11.68
N PRO A 32 -7.34 10.74 12.39
CA PRO A 32 -5.89 10.60 12.20
C PRO A 32 -5.45 9.15 12.32
N ALA A 33 -4.55 8.71 11.45
CA ALA A 33 -4.04 7.34 11.46
C ALA A 33 -2.82 7.22 12.38
N ASP A 34 -2.84 6.25 13.29
CA ASP A 34 -1.67 5.91 14.11
C ASP A 34 -0.59 5.14 13.32
N ALA A 35 -1.00 4.46 12.25
CA ALA A 35 -0.14 3.79 11.28
C ALA A 35 -0.89 3.57 9.95
N MET A 36 -0.17 3.32 8.86
CA MET A 36 -0.76 3.02 7.55
C MET A 36 -0.16 1.77 6.92
N LEU A 37 -1.02 0.95 6.29
CA LEU A 37 -0.63 -0.24 5.53
C LEU A 37 -1.06 -0.11 4.06
N VAL A 38 -0.11 -0.25 3.15
CA VAL A 38 -0.37 -0.42 1.71
C VAL A 38 -0.17 -1.89 1.33
N ALA A 39 -1.27 -2.62 1.19
CA ALA A 39 -1.28 -4.05 0.92
C ALA A 39 -2.46 -4.45 0.02
N PRO A 40 -2.22 -5.05 -1.16
CA PRO A 40 -0.92 -5.23 -1.80
C PRO A 40 -0.37 -3.92 -2.40
N LEU A 41 0.97 -3.79 -2.44
CA LEU A 41 1.66 -2.82 -3.29
C LEU A 41 2.08 -3.46 -4.61
N THR A 42 1.62 -2.90 -5.72
CA THR A 42 2.01 -3.34 -7.07
C THR A 42 3.33 -2.70 -7.51
N THR A 43 3.99 -3.25 -8.53
CA THR A 43 5.22 -2.65 -9.07
C THR A 43 4.96 -1.25 -9.64
N THR A 44 3.82 -1.05 -10.32
CA THR A 44 3.38 0.26 -10.81
C THR A 44 3.25 1.27 -9.67
N SER A 45 2.56 0.88 -8.60
CA SER A 45 2.37 1.73 -7.42
C SER A 45 3.70 2.06 -6.73
N ALA A 46 4.58 1.07 -6.59
CA ALA A 46 5.91 1.26 -6.01
C ALA A 46 6.74 2.27 -6.82
N CYS A 47 6.80 2.09 -8.14
CA CYS A 47 7.56 2.96 -9.02
C CYS A 47 6.99 4.38 -9.07
N ARG A 48 5.66 4.55 -9.09
CA ARG A 48 5.03 5.88 -9.04
C ARG A 48 5.34 6.60 -7.75
N TRP A 49 5.13 5.94 -6.61
CA TRP A 49 5.40 6.54 -5.31
C TRP A 49 6.88 6.90 -5.14
N ALA A 50 7.80 5.99 -5.49
CA ALA A 50 9.23 6.30 -5.46
C ALA A 50 9.62 7.50 -6.35
N ALA A 51 8.92 7.72 -7.46
CA ALA A 51 9.13 8.88 -8.33
C ALA A 51 8.40 10.16 -7.85
N GLY A 52 7.74 10.14 -6.70
CA GLY A 52 6.94 11.26 -6.18
C GLY A 52 5.58 11.44 -6.87
N ILE A 53 5.12 10.44 -7.63
CA ILE A 53 3.82 10.48 -8.31
C ILE A 53 2.77 9.86 -7.39
N THR A 54 1.91 10.70 -6.83
CA THR A 54 0.83 10.33 -5.91
C THR A 54 -0.52 10.73 -6.49
N ASP A 55 -0.84 10.23 -7.69
CA ASP A 55 -2.01 10.60 -8.47
C ASP A 55 -3.33 9.95 -7.99
N THR A 56 -3.25 9.03 -7.03
CA THR A 56 -4.40 8.39 -6.39
C THR A 56 -4.39 8.66 -4.88
N LEU A 57 -5.59 8.74 -4.29
CA LEU A 57 -5.72 8.91 -2.83
C LEU A 57 -4.96 7.81 -2.07
N SER A 58 -5.04 6.56 -2.55
CA SER A 58 -4.37 5.39 -1.96
C SER A 58 -2.84 5.47 -1.94
N LEU A 59 -2.23 6.31 -2.78
CA LEU A 59 -0.79 6.59 -2.74
C LEU A 59 -0.48 7.91 -2.04
N GLY A 60 -1.31 8.95 -2.23
CA GLY A 60 -1.10 10.25 -1.62
C GLY A 60 -1.13 10.20 -0.09
N LEU A 61 -2.10 9.50 0.50
CA LEU A 61 -2.21 9.41 1.97
C LEU A 61 -0.96 8.80 2.63
N PRO A 62 -0.48 7.60 2.24
CA PRO A 62 0.73 7.04 2.83
C PRO A 62 2.01 7.79 2.46
N ALA A 63 2.09 8.36 1.25
CA ALA A 63 3.24 9.16 0.84
C ALA A 63 3.38 10.46 1.65
N GLU A 64 2.27 11.10 2.01
CA GLU A 64 2.27 12.24 2.92
C GLU A 64 2.50 11.77 4.36
N GLY A 65 1.77 10.74 4.80
CA GLY A 65 1.82 10.20 6.16
C GLY A 65 3.23 9.86 6.65
N VAL A 66 4.05 9.23 5.80
CA VAL A 66 5.43 8.88 6.17
C VAL A 66 6.28 10.11 6.49
N HIS A 67 6.06 11.23 5.80
CA HIS A 67 6.78 12.49 6.04
C HIS A 67 6.18 13.31 7.20
N LEU A 68 4.96 12.99 7.63
CA LEU A 68 4.34 13.54 8.83
C LEU A 68 4.68 12.72 10.10
N GLY A 69 5.53 11.70 9.99
CA GLY A 69 5.95 10.86 11.10
C GLY A 69 4.96 9.74 11.44
N VAL A 70 3.95 9.49 10.59
CA VAL A 70 3.08 8.30 10.73
C VAL A 70 3.87 7.08 10.26
N PRO A 71 3.95 5.99 11.04
CA PRO A 71 4.53 4.73 10.59
C PRO A 71 3.81 4.20 9.34
N VAL A 72 4.56 3.98 8.26
CA VAL A 72 4.01 3.45 7.00
C VAL A 72 4.69 2.14 6.62
N VAL A 73 3.87 1.11 6.47
CA VAL A 73 4.27 -0.23 6.07
C VAL A 73 3.69 -0.54 4.70
N THR A 74 4.44 -1.28 3.88
CA THR A 74 3.91 -1.80 2.63
C THR A 74 4.30 -3.25 2.39
N MET A 75 3.35 -4.02 1.88
CA MET A 75 3.53 -5.41 1.49
C MET A 75 3.39 -5.54 -0.02
N PRO A 76 4.50 -5.64 -0.76
CA PRO A 76 4.47 -5.93 -2.19
C PRO A 76 3.74 -7.22 -2.55
N PHE A 77 3.13 -7.23 -3.73
CA PHE A 77 2.62 -8.45 -4.35
C PHE A 77 2.81 -8.39 -5.85
N TRP A 78 3.78 -9.15 -6.35
CA TRP A 78 4.08 -9.24 -7.76
C TRP A 78 4.84 -10.52 -8.09
N SER A 79 4.92 -10.82 -9.39
CA SER A 79 5.75 -11.90 -9.89
C SER A 79 7.23 -11.52 -9.95
N THR A 80 8.11 -12.52 -9.99
CA THR A 80 9.54 -12.33 -10.27
C THR A 80 9.79 -11.60 -11.59
N ALA A 81 9.00 -11.87 -12.64
CA ALA A 81 9.13 -11.18 -13.93
C ALA A 81 8.79 -9.68 -13.86
N LEU A 82 7.76 -9.30 -13.11
CA LEU A 82 7.46 -7.89 -12.86
C LEU A 82 8.53 -7.25 -11.96
N GLY A 83 8.98 -7.97 -10.94
CA GLY A 83 10.04 -7.52 -10.02
C GLY A 83 11.40 -7.31 -10.71
N ALA A 84 11.66 -8.00 -11.83
CA ALA A 84 12.90 -7.88 -12.60
C ALA A 84 12.99 -6.57 -13.41
N GLN A 85 11.93 -5.76 -13.49
CA GLN A 85 12.02 -4.45 -14.13
C GLN A 85 13.07 -3.58 -13.41
N PRO A 86 14.01 -2.92 -14.13
CA PRO A 86 15.11 -2.18 -13.50
C PRO A 86 14.67 -1.06 -12.54
N ALA A 87 13.47 -0.52 -12.73
CA ALA A 87 12.90 0.52 -11.88
C ALA A 87 12.46 -0.01 -10.50
N VAL A 88 12.05 -1.28 -10.39
CA VAL A 88 11.50 -1.86 -9.16
C VAL A 88 12.50 -1.90 -8.00
N PRO A 89 13.73 -2.44 -8.13
CA PRO A 89 14.68 -2.42 -7.02
C PRO A 89 15.07 -1.00 -6.61
N ARG A 90 15.12 -0.05 -7.56
CA ARG A 90 15.35 1.37 -7.28
C ARG A 90 14.19 1.98 -6.50
N ALA A 91 12.96 1.66 -6.90
CA ALA A 91 11.76 2.11 -6.20
C ALA A 91 11.71 1.58 -4.77
N VAL A 92 12.02 0.31 -4.56
CA VAL A 92 12.08 -0.29 -3.22
C VAL A 92 13.14 0.39 -2.35
N ALA A 93 14.34 0.66 -2.89
CA ALA A 93 15.38 1.37 -2.17
C ALA A 93 14.93 2.80 -1.80
N CYS A 94 14.36 3.54 -2.76
CA CYS A 94 13.86 4.90 -2.54
C CYS A 94 12.73 4.95 -1.49
N LEU A 95 11.79 4.01 -1.51
CA LEU A 95 10.73 3.93 -0.49
C LEU A 95 11.30 3.68 0.90
N ARG A 96 12.32 2.81 1.01
CA ARG A 96 13.03 2.57 2.28
C ARG A 96 13.78 3.82 2.76
N GLU A 97 14.40 4.56 1.84
CA GLU A 97 15.06 5.85 2.15
C GLU A 97 14.06 6.91 2.63
N GLN A 98 12.82 6.90 2.12
CA GLN A 98 11.73 7.76 2.60
C GLN A 98 11.22 7.37 4.01
N GLY A 99 11.67 6.25 4.58
CA GLY A 99 11.22 5.74 5.89
C GLY A 99 10.07 4.74 5.83
N VAL A 100 9.68 4.27 4.63
CA VAL A 100 8.63 3.25 4.49
C VAL A 100 9.20 1.86 4.80
N ARG A 101 8.51 1.10 5.65
CA ARG A 101 8.84 -0.31 5.92
C ARG A 101 8.34 -1.20 4.77
N VAL A 102 9.23 -1.49 3.81
CA VAL A 102 8.91 -2.35 2.65
C VAL A 102 9.19 -3.83 2.95
N LEU A 103 8.11 -4.60 3.13
CA LEU A 103 8.11 -6.04 3.43
C LEU A 103 8.37 -6.90 2.19
N LEU A 104 9.57 -6.80 1.63
CA LEU A 104 10.00 -7.54 0.44
C LEU A 104 11.29 -8.32 0.71
N GLY A 105 11.21 -9.64 0.58
CA GLY A 105 12.28 -10.59 0.88
C GLY A 105 12.57 -10.75 2.39
N GLY A 106 13.35 -11.78 2.73
CA GLY A 106 13.71 -12.07 4.13
C GLY A 106 12.59 -12.73 4.95
N PRO A 107 12.79 -12.88 6.28
CA PRO A 107 11.88 -13.64 7.14
C PRO A 107 10.45 -13.08 7.21
N ASP A 108 10.34 -11.75 7.26
CA ASP A 108 9.07 -11.05 7.45
C ASP A 108 8.50 -10.48 6.14
N GLY A 109 9.24 -10.59 5.04
CA GLY A 109 8.85 -10.08 3.74
C GLY A 109 8.08 -11.09 2.90
N TYR A 110 7.37 -10.57 1.91
CA TYR A 110 6.82 -11.36 0.82
C TYR A 110 7.93 -11.72 -0.18
N GLU A 111 7.96 -12.99 -0.60
CA GLU A 111 8.83 -13.46 -1.67
C GLU A 111 8.07 -13.44 -3.00
N PRO A 112 8.55 -12.76 -4.04
CA PRO A 112 7.89 -12.70 -5.34
C PRO A 112 7.59 -14.09 -5.92
N HIS A 113 6.33 -14.32 -6.31
CA HIS A 113 5.89 -15.58 -6.89
C HIS A 113 6.39 -15.76 -8.35
N PRO A 114 6.49 -17.00 -8.86
CA PRO A 114 6.73 -17.23 -10.28
C PRO A 114 5.69 -16.55 -11.21
N PRO A 115 6.02 -16.23 -12.46
CA PRO A 115 5.06 -15.60 -13.37
C PRO A 115 3.81 -16.48 -13.58
N ARG A 116 2.63 -15.86 -13.60
CA ARG A 116 1.32 -16.53 -13.78
C ARG A 116 0.91 -17.51 -12.66
N THR A 117 1.56 -17.46 -11.50
CA THR A 117 1.21 -18.29 -10.33
C THR A 117 0.77 -17.47 -9.10
N GLY A 118 0.45 -16.19 -9.30
CA GLY A 118 0.00 -15.33 -8.21
C GLY A 118 -1.39 -15.69 -7.76
N ASP A 119 -1.55 -15.96 -6.46
CA ASP A 119 -2.85 -16.24 -5.84
C ASP A 119 -3.11 -15.26 -4.71
N ALA A 120 -4.10 -14.38 -4.93
CA ALA A 120 -4.54 -13.39 -3.95
C ALA A 120 -5.11 -14.02 -2.67
N ALA A 121 -5.64 -15.25 -2.72
CA ALA A 121 -6.11 -15.96 -1.53
C ALA A 121 -4.98 -16.34 -0.58
N THR A 122 -3.75 -16.45 -1.11
CA THR A 122 -2.54 -16.76 -0.32
C THR A 122 -1.78 -15.52 0.15
N PHE A 123 -2.33 -14.32 -0.08
CA PHE A 123 -1.66 -13.09 0.31
C PHE A 123 -1.44 -13.04 1.84
N PRO A 124 -0.21 -12.75 2.32
CA PRO A 124 0.16 -12.91 3.73
C PRO A 124 -0.32 -11.75 4.61
N TRP A 125 -1.64 -11.59 4.76
CA TRP A 125 -2.26 -10.53 5.56
C TRP A 125 -1.74 -10.45 6.99
N GLU A 126 -1.60 -11.60 7.66
CA GLU A 126 -1.13 -11.65 9.05
C GLU A 126 0.26 -11.01 9.23
N ARG A 127 1.17 -11.23 8.28
CA ARG A 127 2.51 -10.62 8.32
C ARG A 127 2.45 -9.11 8.09
N ALA A 128 1.59 -8.67 7.17
CA ALA A 128 1.39 -7.26 6.87
C ALA A 128 0.82 -6.51 8.07
N LEU A 129 -0.15 -7.10 8.78
CA LEU A 129 -0.76 -6.54 9.98
C LEU A 129 0.19 -6.55 11.17
N ALA A 130 0.91 -7.66 11.42
CA ALA A 130 1.90 -7.75 12.49
C ALA A 130 3.08 -6.75 12.34
N ALA A 131 3.28 -6.19 11.15
CA ALA A 131 4.31 -5.19 10.92
C ALA A 131 3.90 -3.77 11.31
N LEU A 132 2.61 -3.53 11.62
CA LEU A 132 2.10 -2.23 12.11
C LEU A 132 2.30 -2.02 13.62
N SER A 133 2.50 -3.12 14.37
CA SER A 133 2.70 -3.13 15.82
C SER A 133 4.16 -2.94 16.24
#